data_AF-A0A194PTT3-F1
#
_entry.id   AF-A0A194PTT3-F1
#
_cell.length_a   1.000
_cell.length_b   1.000
_cell.length_c   1.000
_cell.angle_alpha   90.00
_cell.angle_beta   90.00
_cell.angle_gamma   90.00
#
_symmetry.space_group_name_H-M   'P 1'
#
loop_
_entity.id
_entity.type
_entity.pdbx_description
1 polymer ?
#
loop_
_entity_poly.entity_id
_entity_poly.type
_entity_poly.pdbx_seq_one_letter_code
_entity_poly.pdbx_strand_id
1 'polypeptide(L)'
;MWAQNWKSIMDLVMPFPTSPALDVTSELLRQGYTPLRMFQVGEEFFTKMGLKPLPPEFWRSSVLTRPRRPAQCSASAWDFCNRIDYRIKQCTEVTTQDLVSTHHELAHIQYYLQYADQPQLFRDGANPAFHEALANAATLSVYNMPHLYRLGLYNNKSVTEQPLQLPLSLPHHSASSLSIQMSPKSDDHVNVDDFFNFKRQGSRAEV
;
A
#
# COMPACT_ATOMS: atom_id res chain seq x y z
N MET A 1 -20.87 -12.27 1.13
CA MET A 1 -22.28 -11.93 1.41
C MET A 1 -22.82 -10.88 0.45
N TRP A 2 -22.23 -9.68 0.38
CA TRP A 2 -22.76 -8.57 -0.44
C TRP A 2 -22.15 -8.38 -1.83
N ALA A 3 -21.32 -9.33 -2.31
CA ALA A 3 -20.62 -9.23 -3.59
C ALA A 3 -19.84 -7.91 -3.83
N GLN A 4 -19.47 -7.20 -2.75
CA GLN A 4 -18.76 -5.92 -2.78
C GLN A 4 -17.34 -6.03 -3.37
N ASN A 5 -16.79 -7.24 -3.44
CA ASN A 5 -15.56 -7.56 -4.14
C ASN A 5 -15.59 -9.03 -4.58
N TRP A 6 -14.77 -9.38 -5.56
CA TRP A 6 -14.68 -10.73 -6.16
C TRP A 6 -13.33 -11.41 -5.88
N LYS A 7 -12.58 -10.94 -4.87
CA LYS A 7 -11.24 -11.48 -4.57
C LYS A 7 -11.28 -12.97 -4.22
N SER A 8 -12.37 -13.43 -3.61
CA SER A 8 -12.52 -14.81 -3.16
C SER A 8 -12.77 -15.83 -4.29
N ILE A 9 -13.00 -15.38 -5.53
CA ILE A 9 -13.21 -16.25 -6.69
C ILE A 9 -12.03 -16.22 -7.66
N MET A 10 -10.88 -15.65 -7.26
CA MET A 10 -9.74 -15.49 -8.16
C MET A 10 -9.21 -16.82 -8.71
N ASP A 11 -9.33 -17.91 -7.97
CA ASP A 11 -9.02 -19.27 -8.40
C ASP A 11 -9.89 -19.75 -9.59
N LEU A 12 -11.12 -19.25 -9.70
CA LEU A 12 -12.04 -19.58 -10.79
C LEU A 12 -11.82 -18.74 -12.06
N VAL A 13 -11.30 -17.52 -11.92
CA VAL A 13 -11.21 -16.53 -13.01
C VAL A 13 -9.78 -16.17 -13.41
N MET A 14 -8.78 -16.85 -12.85
CA MET A 14 -7.37 -16.55 -13.13
C MET A 14 -7.01 -16.86 -14.59
N PRO A 15 -6.54 -15.88 -15.38
CA PRO A 15 -6.20 -16.11 -16.79
C PRO A 15 -5.03 -17.08 -16.98
N PHE A 16 -4.10 -17.10 -16.02
CA PHE A 16 -2.91 -17.94 -16.03
C PHE A 16 -2.82 -18.74 -14.72
N PRO A 17 -3.49 -19.91 -14.61
CA PRO A 17 -3.60 -20.68 -13.36
C PRO A 17 -2.26 -21.17 -12.79
N THR A 18 -1.22 -21.22 -13.62
CA THR A 18 0.13 -21.63 -13.24
C THR A 18 0.95 -20.49 -12.64
N SER A 19 0.49 -19.24 -12.74
CA SER A 19 1.17 -18.09 -12.17
C SER A 19 0.81 -17.95 -10.69
N PRO A 20 1.81 -17.93 -9.77
CA PRO A 20 1.53 -17.82 -8.36
C PRO A 20 0.92 -16.45 -8.03
N ALA A 21 -0.07 -16.43 -7.14
CA ALA A 21 -0.54 -15.19 -6.53
C ALA A 21 0.60 -14.54 -5.73
N LEU A 22 0.62 -13.21 -5.69
CA LEU A 22 1.58 -12.46 -4.90
C LEU A 22 1.27 -12.61 -3.41
N ASP A 23 1.93 -13.56 -2.75
CA ASP A 23 1.84 -13.79 -1.32
C ASP A 23 3.26 -13.93 -0.74
N VAL A 24 3.58 -13.06 0.22
CA VAL A 24 4.87 -13.02 0.92
C VAL A 24 4.76 -13.50 2.36
N THR A 25 3.65 -14.11 2.76
CA THR A 25 3.40 -14.59 4.12
C THR A 25 4.46 -15.60 4.58
N SER A 26 4.81 -16.56 3.73
CA SER A 26 5.87 -17.54 4.03
C SER A 26 7.23 -16.87 4.26
N GLU A 27 7.53 -15.83 3.48
CA GLU A 27 8.79 -15.09 3.59
C GLU A 27 8.84 -14.20 4.83
N LEU A 28 7.72 -13.55 5.18
CA LEU A 28 7.57 -12.81 6.44
C LEU A 28 7.86 -13.72 7.64
N LEU A 29 7.27 -14.92 7.65
CA LEU A 29 7.49 -15.92 8.70
C LEU A 29 8.94 -16.42 8.72
N ARG A 30 9.52 -16.70 7.54
CA ARG A 30 10.92 -17.15 7.40
C ARG A 30 11.92 -16.13 7.95
N GLN A 31 11.64 -14.84 7.75
CA GLN A 31 12.47 -13.74 8.27
C GLN A 31 12.17 -13.37 9.73
N GLY A 32 11.20 -14.04 10.38
CA GLY A 32 10.88 -13.78 11.78
C GLY A 32 10.16 -12.45 12.00
N TYR A 33 9.34 -12.00 11.03
CA TYR A 33 8.51 -10.82 11.24
C TYR A 33 7.58 -11.01 12.42
N THR A 34 7.39 -9.92 13.17
CA THR A 34 6.40 -9.80 14.22
C THR A 34 5.42 -8.69 13.85
N PRO A 35 4.21 -8.65 14.46
CA PRO A 35 3.32 -7.52 14.30
C PRO A 35 4.01 -6.17 14.55
N LEU A 36 4.80 -6.05 15.63
CA LEU A 36 5.58 -4.85 15.90
C LEU A 36 6.50 -4.48 14.74
N ARG A 37 7.20 -5.46 14.16
CA ARG A 37 8.07 -5.23 13.01
C ARG A 37 7.29 -4.78 11.77
N MET A 38 6.08 -5.30 11.54
CA MET A 38 5.22 -4.87 10.43
C MET A 38 4.81 -3.41 10.58
N PHE A 39 4.49 -2.95 11.79
CA PHE A 39 4.22 -1.54 12.06
C PHE A 39 5.47 -0.67 11.88
N GLN A 40 6.64 -1.13 12.29
CA GLN A 40 7.90 -0.38 12.09
C GLN A 40 8.26 -0.23 10.61
N VAL A 41 8.06 -1.28 9.81
CA VAL A 41 8.23 -1.21 8.34
C VAL A 41 7.22 -0.23 7.74
N GLY A 42 5.98 -0.22 8.24
CA GLY A 42 4.97 0.75 7.85
C GLY A 42 5.34 2.20 8.21
N GLU A 43 5.88 2.44 9.41
CA GLU A 43 6.41 3.75 9.78
C GLU A 43 7.52 4.18 8.82
N GLU A 44 8.50 3.30 8.56
CA GLU A 44 9.63 3.56 7.67
C GLU A 44 9.16 3.97 6.26
N PHE A 45 8.11 3.33 5.75
CA PHE A 45 7.49 3.69 4.47
C PHE A 45 7.06 5.16 4.43
N PHE A 46 6.32 5.62 5.44
CA PHE A 46 5.83 7.01 5.49
C PHE A 46 6.95 8.00 5.80
N THR A 47 7.89 7.68 6.69
CA THR A 47 9.00 8.59 7.01
C THR A 47 9.97 8.74 5.83
N LYS A 48 10.16 7.70 5.00
CA LYS A 48 10.95 7.82 3.76
C LYS A 48 10.32 8.75 2.72
N MET A 49 9.01 8.97 2.78
CA MET A 49 8.31 10.00 1.98
C MET A 49 8.37 11.40 2.62
N GLY A 50 9.05 11.56 3.75
CA GLY A 50 9.16 12.83 4.47
C GLY A 50 7.96 13.15 5.37
N LEU A 51 7.11 12.16 5.68
CA LEU A 51 6.02 12.35 6.66
C LEU A 51 6.52 12.21 8.10
N LYS A 52 5.65 12.56 9.05
CA LYS A 52 5.98 12.60 10.48
C LYS A 52 6.23 11.17 11.01
N PRO A 53 7.22 10.95 11.87
CA PRO A 53 7.33 9.69 12.61
C PRO A 53 6.15 9.53 13.57
N LEU A 54 5.87 8.29 13.99
CA LEU A 54 4.81 8.02 14.95
C LEU A 54 5.25 8.45 16.36
N PRO A 55 4.35 9.08 17.15
CA PRO A 55 4.71 9.54 18.49
C PRO A 55 4.97 8.36 19.44
N PRO A 56 5.78 8.53 20.50
CA PRO A 56 6.02 7.49 21.49
C PRO A 56 4.73 6.92 22.12
N GLU A 57 3.70 7.76 22.26
CA GLU A 57 2.37 7.44 22.75
C GLU A 57 1.69 6.35 21.92
N PHE A 58 1.88 6.40 20.58
CA PHE A 58 1.33 5.44 19.63
C PHE A 58 1.83 4.04 19.97
N TRP A 59 3.15 3.88 20.10
CA TRP A 59 3.78 2.59 20.37
C TRP A 59 3.41 2.02 21.75
N ARG A 60 3.28 2.90 22.74
CA ARG A 60 2.95 2.53 24.12
C ARG A 60 1.49 2.09 24.28
N SER A 61 0.57 2.69 23.52
CA SER A 61 -0.87 2.63 23.82
C SER A 61 -1.71 1.91 22.75
N SER A 62 -1.15 1.65 21.57
CA SER A 62 -1.84 0.91 20.51
C SER A 62 -1.95 -0.58 20.83
N VAL A 63 -3.01 -1.20 20.31
CA VAL A 63 -3.18 -2.66 20.34
C VAL A 63 -2.75 -3.19 18.98
N LEU A 64 -1.48 -3.62 18.91
CA LEU A 64 -0.87 -4.12 17.67
C LEU A 64 -0.95 -5.65 17.54
N THR A 65 -1.38 -6.33 18.59
CA THR A 65 -1.53 -7.79 18.64
C THR A 65 -2.79 -8.15 19.40
N ARG A 66 -3.31 -9.36 19.17
CA ARG A 66 -4.50 -9.84 19.87
C ARG A 66 -4.24 -9.92 21.39
N PRO A 67 -4.99 -9.18 22.22
CA PRO A 67 -4.83 -9.28 23.66
C PRO A 67 -5.45 -10.58 24.21
N ARG A 68 -5.08 -10.96 25.42
CA ARG A 68 -5.66 -12.14 26.10
C ARG A 68 -7.14 -11.97 26.47
N ARG A 69 -7.59 -10.73 26.63
CA ARG A 69 -9.00 -10.39 26.89
C ARG A 69 -9.81 -10.38 25.58
N PRO A 70 -11.13 -10.61 25.62
CA PRO A 70 -11.97 -10.41 24.45
C PRO A 70 -11.80 -9.01 23.86
N ALA A 71 -11.61 -8.92 22.55
CA ALA A 71 -11.42 -7.68 21.83
C ALA A 71 -12.02 -7.78 20.43
N GLN A 72 -12.56 -6.67 19.93
CA GLN A 72 -12.99 -6.56 18.54
C GLN A 72 -11.74 -6.41 17.65
N CYS A 73 -11.53 -7.37 16.75
CA CYS A 73 -10.31 -7.44 15.94
C CYS A 73 -10.38 -6.68 14.61
N SER A 74 -11.53 -6.10 14.25
CA SER A 74 -11.62 -5.21 13.08
C SER A 74 -10.63 -4.07 13.22
N ALA A 75 -9.70 -3.93 12.27
CA ALA A 75 -8.69 -2.89 12.28
C ALA A 75 -9.33 -1.50 12.32
N SER A 76 -8.72 -0.58 13.06
CA SER A 76 -9.12 0.82 13.07
C SER A 76 -8.02 1.72 13.66
N ALA A 77 -7.93 2.93 13.11
CA ALA A 77 -7.14 4.04 13.62
C ALA A 77 -8.00 5.02 14.44
N TRP A 78 -7.39 5.67 15.42
CA TRP A 78 -8.06 6.53 16.39
C TRP A 78 -7.25 7.80 16.66
N ASP A 79 -7.91 8.96 16.54
CA ASP A 79 -7.46 10.25 17.06
C ASP A 79 -8.20 10.55 18.37
N PHE A 80 -7.46 10.77 19.46
CA PHE A 80 -8.04 11.12 20.76
C PHE A 80 -8.25 12.64 20.94
N CYS A 81 -8.11 13.42 19.87
CA CYS A 81 -8.42 14.84 19.77
C CYS A 81 -7.59 15.76 20.66
N ASN A 82 -6.52 15.24 21.29
CA ASN A 82 -5.65 15.98 22.21
C ASN A 82 -4.29 16.36 21.60
N ARG A 83 -4.09 16.11 20.29
CA ARG A 83 -2.85 16.36 19.53
C ARG A 83 -1.64 15.50 19.92
N ILE A 84 -1.83 14.54 20.81
CA ILE A 84 -0.74 13.77 21.44
C ILE A 84 -0.98 12.27 21.22
N ASP A 85 -2.22 11.83 21.35
CA ASP A 85 -2.59 10.44 21.46
C ASP A 85 -3.32 9.96 20.21
N TYR A 86 -2.61 9.16 19.42
CA TYR A 86 -3.07 8.53 18.19
C TYR A 86 -2.80 7.05 18.31
N ARG A 87 -3.77 6.19 17.99
CA ARG A 87 -3.66 4.75 18.24
C ARG A 87 -4.22 3.91 17.11
N ILE A 88 -3.67 2.72 16.95
CA ILE A 88 -4.27 1.65 16.15
C ILE A 88 -4.75 0.52 17.06
N LYS A 89 -5.87 -0.09 16.68
CA LYS A 89 -6.38 -1.32 17.28
C LYS A 89 -6.56 -2.38 16.20
N GLN A 90 -5.55 -3.24 16.04
CA GLN A 90 -5.53 -4.34 15.08
C GLN A 90 -5.02 -5.61 15.75
N CYS A 91 -5.73 -6.72 15.55
CA CYS A 91 -5.24 -8.05 15.94
C CYS A 91 -4.34 -8.59 14.83
N THR A 92 -3.15 -7.99 14.68
CA THR A 92 -2.29 -8.25 13.54
C THR A 92 -1.70 -9.65 13.57
N GLU A 93 -1.90 -10.38 12.49
CA GLU A 93 -1.26 -11.66 12.19
C GLU A 93 -0.12 -11.44 11.17
N VAL A 94 0.88 -12.32 11.18
CA VAL A 94 2.03 -12.20 10.27
C VAL A 94 1.66 -12.74 8.89
N THR A 95 0.91 -11.95 8.13
CA THR A 95 0.43 -12.28 6.78
C THR A 95 0.61 -11.10 5.82
N THR A 96 0.61 -11.36 4.52
CA THR A 96 0.63 -10.30 3.50
C THR A 96 -0.58 -9.38 3.60
N GLN A 97 -1.77 -9.93 3.88
CA GLN A 97 -2.99 -9.13 4.03
C GLN A 97 -2.85 -8.14 5.19
N ASP A 98 -2.32 -8.58 6.33
CA ASP A 98 -2.15 -7.73 7.50
C ASP A 98 -0.96 -6.77 7.37
N LEU A 99 0.06 -7.10 6.57
CA LEU A 99 1.11 -6.16 6.20
C LEU A 99 0.50 -4.97 5.46
N VAL A 100 -0.35 -5.25 4.48
CA VAL A 100 -1.06 -4.22 3.71
C VAL A 100 -2.06 -3.45 4.59
N SER A 101 -2.83 -4.16 5.42
CA SER A 101 -3.79 -3.55 6.36
C SER A 101 -3.10 -2.61 7.35
N THR A 102 -1.92 -3.00 7.85
CA THR A 102 -1.14 -2.17 8.77
C THR A 102 -0.75 -0.83 8.12
N HIS A 103 -0.36 -0.83 6.84
CA HIS A 103 -0.06 0.40 6.11
C HIS A 103 -1.31 1.25 5.86
N HIS A 104 -2.46 0.62 5.60
CA HIS A 104 -3.74 1.31 5.48
C HIS A 104 -4.06 2.09 6.78
N GLU A 105 -4.02 1.42 7.93
CA GLU A 105 -4.31 2.07 9.22
C GLU A 105 -3.28 3.16 9.58
N LEU A 106 -2.01 2.93 9.25
CA LEU A 106 -0.97 3.94 9.46
C LEU A 106 -1.16 5.18 8.57
N ALA A 107 -1.75 5.04 7.38
CA ALA A 107 -2.10 6.18 6.55
C ALA A 107 -3.17 7.07 7.22
N HIS A 108 -4.15 6.47 7.91
CA HIS A 108 -5.11 7.23 8.73
C HIS A 108 -4.40 8.00 9.84
N ILE A 109 -3.48 7.35 10.57
CA ILE A 109 -2.66 8.03 11.59
C ILE A 109 -1.86 9.18 10.99
N GLN A 110 -1.26 9.00 9.81
CA GLN A 110 -0.55 10.07 9.12
C GLN A 110 -1.49 11.24 8.80
N TYR A 111 -2.70 10.97 8.31
CA TYR A 111 -3.70 12.01 8.09
C TYR A 111 -3.98 12.79 9.38
N TYR A 112 -4.19 12.09 10.50
CA TYR A 112 -4.43 12.69 11.81
C TYR A 112 -3.29 13.61 12.25
N LEU A 113 -2.05 13.16 12.06
CA LEU A 113 -0.85 13.93 12.38
C LEU A 113 -0.68 15.18 11.50
N GLN A 114 -1.17 15.17 10.24
CA GLN A 114 -1.03 16.31 9.34
C GLN A 114 -2.00 17.44 9.65
N TYR A 115 -3.24 17.15 10.04
CA TYR A 115 -4.22 18.19 10.40
C TYR A 115 -4.26 18.53 11.89
N ALA A 116 -3.36 17.96 12.71
CA ALA A 116 -3.40 18.05 14.17
C ALA A 116 -3.42 19.49 14.72
N ASP A 117 -2.91 20.45 13.96
CA ASP A 117 -2.86 21.86 14.34
C ASP A 117 -4.08 22.68 13.88
N GLN A 118 -4.96 22.10 13.06
CA GLN A 118 -6.23 22.71 12.70
C GLN A 118 -7.13 22.86 13.94
N PRO A 119 -8.06 23.85 13.95
CA PRO A 119 -9.13 23.90 14.94
C PRO A 119 -9.90 22.57 14.97
N GLN A 120 -10.35 22.14 16.15
CA GLN A 120 -10.97 20.82 16.34
C GLN A 120 -12.11 20.54 15.34
N LEU A 121 -12.88 21.57 14.97
CA LEU A 121 -13.98 21.47 14.00
C LEU A 121 -13.53 21.12 12.57
N PHE A 122 -12.26 21.34 12.23
CA PHE A 122 -11.67 21.09 10.92
C PHE A 122 -10.68 19.91 10.91
N ARG A 123 -10.67 19.08 11.96
CA ARG A 123 -9.85 17.86 12.05
C ARG A 123 -10.60 16.65 11.52
N ASP A 124 -10.86 16.69 10.23
CA ASP A 124 -11.46 15.59 9.48
C ASP A 124 -10.94 15.64 8.04
N GLY A 125 -11.21 14.60 7.27
CA GLY A 125 -10.97 14.58 5.84
C GLY A 125 -11.77 15.68 5.15
N ALA A 126 -11.32 16.10 3.97
CA ALA A 126 -12.04 17.08 3.15
C ALA A 126 -13.50 16.64 2.89
N ASN A 127 -13.72 15.33 2.82
CA ASN A 127 -14.99 14.64 3.00
C ASN A 127 -14.68 13.21 3.51
N PRO A 128 -15.70 12.44 3.95
CA PRO A 128 -15.46 11.11 4.53
C PRO A 128 -14.70 10.13 3.62
N ALA A 129 -14.79 10.29 2.29
CA ALA A 129 -14.12 9.40 1.36
C ALA A 129 -12.60 9.63 1.28
N PHE A 130 -12.12 10.83 1.63
CA PHE A 130 -10.69 11.16 1.52
C PHE A 130 -9.81 10.34 2.48
N HIS A 131 -10.31 10.04 3.68
CA HIS A 131 -9.60 9.18 4.64
C HIS A 131 -9.31 7.81 4.01
N GLU A 132 -10.36 7.15 3.52
CA GLU A 132 -10.26 5.83 2.92
C GLU A 132 -9.49 5.84 1.59
N ALA A 133 -9.67 6.88 0.77
CA ALA A 133 -8.97 7.00 -0.52
C ALA A 133 -7.45 7.13 -0.34
N LEU A 134 -7.00 7.95 0.61
CA LEU A 134 -5.58 8.10 0.93
C LEU A 134 -5.00 6.76 1.42
N ALA A 135 -5.68 6.12 2.37
CA ALA A 135 -5.23 4.85 2.94
C ALA A 135 -5.15 3.75 1.87
N ASN A 136 -6.16 3.64 1.01
CA ASN A 136 -6.15 2.70 -0.10
C ASN A 136 -5.06 3.02 -1.13
N ALA A 137 -4.80 4.30 -1.44
CA ALA A 137 -3.73 4.69 -2.35
C ALA A 137 -2.34 4.28 -1.82
N ALA A 138 -2.11 4.42 -0.50
CA ALA A 138 -0.87 3.94 0.13
C ALA A 138 -0.68 2.43 -0.08
N THR A 139 -1.74 1.64 0.08
CA THR A 139 -1.66 0.17 -0.09
C THR A 139 -1.27 -0.27 -1.49
N LEU A 140 -1.59 0.50 -2.53
CA LEU A 140 -1.18 0.18 -3.92
C LEU A 140 0.34 0.25 -4.09
N SER A 141 1.00 1.12 -3.33
CA SER A 141 2.47 1.25 -3.33
C SER A 141 3.15 0.17 -2.49
N VAL A 142 2.45 -0.38 -1.50
CA VAL A 142 2.96 -1.44 -0.61
C VAL A 142 2.80 -2.80 -1.27
N TYR A 143 1.63 -3.05 -1.86
CA TYR A 143 1.31 -4.29 -2.55
C TYR A 143 1.77 -4.27 -4.02
N ASN A 144 3.07 -4.04 -4.23
CA ASN A 144 3.70 -4.13 -5.54
C ASN A 144 5.04 -4.87 -5.48
N MET A 145 5.40 -5.54 -6.58
CA MET A 145 6.61 -6.36 -6.66
C MET A 145 7.90 -5.56 -6.40
N PRO A 146 8.10 -4.36 -6.98
CA PRO A 146 9.32 -3.60 -6.72
C PRO A 146 9.52 -3.22 -5.26
N HIS A 147 8.45 -2.88 -4.53
CA HIS A 147 8.50 -2.55 -3.11
C HIS A 147 8.81 -3.77 -2.27
N LEU A 148 8.10 -4.89 -2.51
CA LEU A 148 8.34 -6.14 -1.79
C LEU A 148 9.75 -6.69 -2.05
N TYR A 149 10.28 -6.52 -3.25
CA TYR A 149 11.67 -6.84 -3.57
C TYR A 149 12.66 -5.99 -2.77
N ARG A 150 12.44 -4.68 -2.66
CA ARG A 150 13.27 -3.79 -1.84
C ARG A 150 13.23 -4.12 -0.35
N LEU A 151 12.09 -4.64 0.14
CA LEU A 151 11.96 -5.16 1.50
C LEU A 151 12.60 -6.55 1.67
N GLY A 152 13.10 -7.16 0.59
CA GLY A 152 13.63 -8.52 0.60
C GLY A 152 12.57 -9.60 0.79
N LEU A 153 11.28 -9.27 0.63
CA LEU A 153 10.14 -10.17 0.81
C LEU A 153 9.74 -10.89 -0.48
N TYR A 154 10.26 -10.45 -1.63
CA TYR A 154 10.05 -11.07 -2.92
C TYR A 154 11.38 -11.19 -3.66
N ASN A 155 11.61 -12.30 -4.36
CA ASN A 155 12.81 -12.50 -5.16
C ASN A 155 12.43 -12.82 -6.61
N ASN A 156 13.08 -12.17 -7.58
CA ASN A 156 12.71 -12.25 -9.00
C ASN A 156 13.09 -13.59 -9.67
N LYS A 157 13.45 -14.62 -8.90
CA LYS A 157 13.97 -15.88 -9.44
C LYS A 157 12.92 -16.78 -10.10
N SER A 158 11.63 -16.44 -10.01
CA SER A 158 10.53 -17.24 -10.59
C SER A 158 9.81 -16.59 -11.76
N VAL A 159 10.14 -15.34 -12.12
CA VAL A 159 9.62 -14.70 -13.33
C VAL A 159 10.77 -14.57 -14.31
N THR A 160 11.18 -15.70 -14.89
CA THR A 160 11.61 -15.67 -16.28
C THR A 160 10.57 -14.85 -17.03
N GLU A 161 11.00 -13.83 -17.77
CA GLU A 161 10.18 -13.11 -18.73
C GLU A 161 9.46 -14.12 -19.62
N GLN A 162 8.29 -14.59 -19.20
CA GLN A 162 7.30 -15.05 -20.13
C GLN A 162 6.70 -13.75 -20.63
N PRO A 163 6.96 -13.37 -21.90
CA PRO A 163 6.27 -12.25 -22.50
C PRO A 163 4.79 -12.48 -22.23
N LEU A 164 4.08 -11.42 -21.87
CA LEU A 164 2.63 -11.44 -21.72
C LEU A 164 2.04 -11.88 -23.07
N GLN A 165 1.92 -13.19 -23.30
CA GLN A 165 1.27 -13.77 -24.46
C GLN A 165 -0.22 -13.69 -24.15
N LEU A 166 -0.76 -12.49 -24.30
CA LEU A 166 -2.19 -12.31 -24.49
C LEU A 166 -2.58 -13.24 -25.65
N PRO A 167 -3.52 -14.19 -25.46
CA PRO A 167 -4.11 -14.87 -26.59
C PRO A 167 -4.96 -13.84 -27.35
N LEU A 168 -4.32 -13.09 -28.24
CA LEU A 168 -4.96 -12.28 -29.27
C LEU A 168 -5.46 -13.21 -30.37
N SER A 169 -6.29 -14.19 -30.03
CA SER A 169 -7.13 -14.87 -31.01
C SER A 169 -8.47 -14.15 -31.05
N LEU A 170 -8.47 -12.94 -31.62
CA LEU A 170 -9.69 -12.39 -32.19
C LEU A 170 -10.02 -13.24 -33.44
N PRO A 171 -11.29 -13.61 -33.67
CA PRO A 171 -11.68 -14.32 -34.88
C PRO A 171 -11.27 -13.50 -36.11
N HIS A 172 -10.46 -14.10 -36.98
CA HIS A 172 -9.98 -13.48 -38.20
C HIS A 172 -11.15 -13.02 -39.08
N HIS A 173 -11.39 -11.71 -39.11
CA HIS A 173 -11.87 -11.04 -40.30
C HIS A 173 -10.70 -10.28 -40.92
N SER A 174 -10.48 -10.53 -42.20
CA SER A 174 -9.40 -10.01 -43.03
C SER A 174 -9.26 -8.48 -42.94
N ALA A 175 -8.11 -8.00 -42.49
CA ALA A 175 -7.63 -6.66 -42.79
C ALA A 175 -6.10 -6.69 -42.98
N SER A 176 -5.67 -6.02 -44.05
CA SER A 176 -4.33 -6.05 -44.61
C SER A 176 -3.23 -5.60 -43.64
N SER A 177 -2.06 -6.21 -43.79
CA SER A 177 -0.84 -5.96 -43.01
C SER A 177 -0.36 -4.52 -43.13
N LEU A 178 -0.23 -3.83 -41.99
CA LEU A 178 0.60 -2.63 -41.82
C LEU A 178 1.65 -2.96 -40.75
N SER A 179 2.88 -3.18 -41.17
CA SER A 179 4.03 -3.44 -40.30
C SER A 179 4.53 -2.13 -39.70
N ILE A 180 4.27 -1.91 -38.40
CA ILE A 180 4.97 -0.89 -37.61
C ILE A 180 6.10 -1.61 -36.86
N GLN A 181 7.34 -1.38 -37.27
CA GLN A 181 8.51 -1.74 -36.47
C GLN A 181 8.63 -0.74 -35.31
N MET A 182 8.49 -1.20 -34.07
CA MET A 182 8.96 -0.47 -32.89
C MET A 182 10.34 -1.02 -32.52
N SER A 183 11.37 -0.17 -32.68
CA SER A 183 12.70 -0.39 -32.13
C SER A 183 12.68 -0.38 -30.59
N PRO A 184 13.58 -1.12 -29.91
CA PRO A 184 13.63 -1.12 -28.46
C PRO A 184 14.16 0.23 -27.97
N LYS A 185 13.36 0.97 -27.20
CA LYS A 185 13.87 2.09 -26.41
C LYS A 185 14.53 1.54 -25.16
N SER A 186 15.75 2.00 -24.94
CA SER A 186 16.59 1.78 -23.77
C SER A 186 15.86 2.10 -22.46
N ASP A 187 16.26 1.38 -21.41
CA ASP A 187 15.87 1.58 -20.01
C ASP A 187 15.98 3.05 -19.58
N ASP A 188 14.87 3.77 -19.60
CA ASP A 188 14.71 4.98 -18.81
C ASP A 188 14.09 4.58 -17.47
N HIS A 189 14.97 4.46 -16.47
CA HIS A 189 14.61 4.40 -15.06
C HIS A 189 13.62 5.53 -14.74
N VAL A 190 12.37 5.19 -14.42
CA VAL A 190 11.46 6.14 -13.77
C VAL A 190 11.97 6.34 -12.34
N ASN A 191 12.78 7.38 -12.16
CA ASN A 191 13.19 7.83 -10.84
C ASN A 191 12.00 8.54 -10.19
N VAL A 192 11.67 8.14 -8.95
CA VAL A 192 10.59 8.73 -8.17
C VAL A 192 10.89 10.21 -7.83
N ASP A 193 12.15 10.63 -7.91
CA ASP A 193 12.57 12.02 -7.73
C ASP A 193 11.99 12.99 -8.79
N ASP A 194 11.68 12.51 -10.00
CA ASP A 194 11.14 13.36 -11.06
C ASP A 194 9.70 13.81 -10.80
N PHE A 195 8.93 13.04 -10.02
CA PHE A 195 7.56 13.44 -9.64
C PHE A 195 7.56 14.57 -8.58
N PHE A 196 8.64 14.70 -7.79
CA PHE A 196 8.71 15.68 -6.71
C PHE A 196 9.36 17.01 -7.12
N ASN A 197 10.10 17.06 -8.23
CA ASN A 197 10.66 18.32 -8.74
C ASN A 197 9.63 19.27 -9.36
N PHE A 198 8.43 18.78 -9.70
CA PHE A 198 7.35 19.63 -10.20
C PHE A 198 6.79 20.60 -9.13
N LYS A 199 7.00 20.33 -7.84
CA LYS A 199 6.55 21.21 -6.74
C LYS A 199 7.50 22.35 -6.36
N ARG A 200 8.69 22.47 -6.98
CA ARG A 200 9.67 23.53 -6.65
C ARG A 200 9.72 24.72 -7.61
N GLN A 201 8.95 24.73 -8.70
CA GLN A 201 8.98 25.83 -9.67
C GLN A 201 7.69 26.67 -9.77
N GLY A 202 6.71 26.45 -8.89
CA GLY A 202 5.43 27.17 -8.92
C GLY A 202 5.23 28.15 -7.75
N SER A 203 6.14 29.08 -7.52
CA SER A 203 5.87 30.25 -6.66
C SER A 203 6.64 31.46 -7.15
N ARG A 204 6.02 32.18 -8.08
CA ARG A 204 6.31 33.60 -8.32
C ARG A 204 5.01 34.26 -8.77
N ALA A 205 4.18 34.61 -7.80
CA ALA A 205 3.14 35.61 -7.99
C ALA A 205 3.83 36.96 -7.79
N GLU A 206 3.96 37.74 -8.86
CA GLU A 206 4.28 39.17 -8.76
C GLU A 206 3.07 39.92 -8.21
N VAL A 207 3.38 40.96 -7.44
CA VAL A 207 2.49 41.86 -6.68
C VAL A 207 1.66 42.73 -7.61
#